data_AF-A0A519QKU5-F1
#
_entry.id   AF-A0A519QKU5-F1
#
_cell.length_a   1.000
_cell.length_b   1.000
_cell.length_c   1.000
_cell.angle_alpha   90.00
_cell.angle_beta   90.00
_cell.angle_gamma   90.00
#
_symmetry.space_group_name_H-M   'P 1'
#
loop_
_entity.id
_entity.type
_entity.pdbx_description
1 polymer ?
#
loop_
_entity_poly.entity_id
_entity_poly.type
_entity_poly.pdbx_seq_one_letter_code
_entity_poly.pdbx_strand_id
1 'polypeptide(L)'
;MYIKALNLRNFRNYETLELDNISSSRVVLIGDNAQGKSNLLEAISFLAFGSSYRASKENEVIGWNGNEAGIYTELHTSTSTRELALILRKTAAKTIKVDNVNVKRMSKFIGNVKMVLFSAEDLQLVKGAPSERRTFADKLLVQVESGYYHKLQVYNKII
;
A
#
# COMPACT_ATOMS: atom_id res chain seq x y z
N MET A 1 -9.29 -13.18 -2.53
CA MET A 1 -9.26 -11.74 -2.79
C MET A 1 -8.39 -11.51 -4.02
N TYR A 2 -8.78 -10.63 -4.94
CA TYR A 2 -7.93 -10.17 -6.03
C TYR A 2 -8.24 -8.72 -6.38
N ILE A 3 -7.27 -8.02 -6.98
CA ILE A 3 -7.44 -6.66 -7.52
C ILE A 3 -8.05 -6.79 -8.91
N LYS A 4 -9.24 -6.22 -9.11
CA LYS A 4 -9.94 -6.18 -10.39
C LYS A 4 -9.54 -4.96 -11.20
N ALA A 5 -9.33 -3.84 -10.52
CA ALA A 5 -8.85 -2.60 -11.12
C ALA A 5 -7.83 -1.90 -10.22
N LEU A 6 -6.84 -1.23 -10.82
CA LEU A 6 -5.84 -0.41 -10.13
C LEU A 6 -5.56 0.85 -10.95
N ASN A 7 -5.91 1.99 -10.37
CA ASN A 7 -5.77 3.29 -11.02
C ASN A 7 -4.84 4.18 -10.19
N LEU A 8 -3.84 4.77 -10.86
CA LEU A 8 -2.88 5.69 -10.25
C LEU A 8 -2.98 7.06 -10.90
N ARG A 9 -2.85 8.11 -10.10
CA ARG A 9 -2.73 9.50 -10.57
C ARG A 9 -1.59 10.18 -9.82
N ASN A 10 -0.64 10.77 -10.56
CA ASN A 10 0.52 11.48 -10.01
C ASN A 10 1.29 10.70 -8.93
N PHE A 11 1.43 9.38 -9.08
CA PHE A 11 2.14 8.53 -8.13
C PHE A 11 3.51 8.15 -8.68
N ARG A 12 4.59 8.57 -8.00
CA ARG A 12 5.97 8.41 -8.45
C ARG A 12 6.15 8.92 -9.90
N ASN A 13 6.55 8.04 -10.82
CA ASN A 13 6.71 8.35 -12.24
C ASN A 13 5.43 8.11 -13.06
N TYR A 14 4.34 7.67 -12.44
CA TYR A 14 3.04 7.54 -13.10
C TYR A 14 2.26 8.85 -13.01
N GLU A 15 2.14 9.57 -14.13
CA GLU A 15 1.18 10.68 -14.25
C GLU A 15 -0.25 10.12 -14.19
N THR A 16 -0.51 9.10 -15.01
CA THR A 16 -1.76 8.33 -14.98
C THR A 16 -1.46 6.86 -15.30
N LEU A 17 -2.14 5.96 -14.62
CA LEU A 17 -2.20 4.55 -14.97
C LEU A 17 -3.64 4.07 -14.75
N GLU A 18 -4.19 3.36 -15.72
CA GLU A 18 -5.50 2.73 -15.63
C GLU A 18 -5.35 1.27 -16.02
N LEU A 19 -5.53 0.39 -15.03
CA LEU A 19 -5.49 -1.06 -15.23
C LEU A 19 -6.84 -1.62 -14.80
N ASP A 20 -7.71 -1.83 -15.78
CA ASP A 20 -9.05 -2.37 -15.56
C ASP A 20 -9.14 -3.84 -15.95
N ASN A 21 -10.17 -4.51 -15.45
CA ASN A 21 -10.53 -5.88 -15.81
C ASN A 21 -9.43 -6.93 -15.60
N ILE A 22 -8.55 -6.73 -14.61
CA ILE A 22 -7.57 -7.73 -14.21
C ILE A 22 -8.32 -8.98 -13.71
N SER A 23 -8.24 -10.06 -14.50
CA SER A 23 -8.92 -11.33 -14.23
C SER A 23 -7.95 -12.51 -14.10
N SER A 24 -6.72 -12.35 -14.58
CA SER A 24 -5.70 -13.39 -14.47
C SER A 24 -5.21 -13.53 -13.03
N SER A 25 -5.05 -14.77 -12.57
CA SER A 25 -4.43 -15.08 -11.28
C SER A 25 -2.92 -14.79 -11.26
N ARG A 26 -2.31 -14.60 -12.45
CA ARG A 26 -0.89 -14.28 -12.62
C ARG A 26 -0.74 -13.09 -13.55
N VAL A 27 -0.07 -12.06 -13.07
CA VAL A 27 0.24 -10.85 -13.84
C VAL A 27 1.75 -10.68 -13.82
N VAL A 28 2.34 -10.49 -15.01
CA VAL A 28 3.78 -10.26 -15.17
C VAL A 28 3.97 -8.83 -15.66
N LEU A 29 4.78 -8.05 -14.94
CA LEU A 29 5.15 -6.70 -15.32
C LEU A 29 6.50 -6.75 -16.02
N ILE A 30 6.53 -6.45 -17.32
CA ILE A 30 7.73 -6.51 -18.16
C ILE A 30 8.11 -5.09 -18.60
N GLY A 31 9.41 -4.83 -18.66
CA GLY A 31 9.96 -3.57 -19.14
C GLY A 31 11.34 -3.34 -18.57
N ASP A 32 12.02 -2.30 -19.04
CA ASP A 32 13.37 -1.96 -18.60
C ASP A 32 13.42 -1.50 -17.14
N ASN A 33 14.64 -1.43 -16.60
CA ASN A 33 14.87 -0.86 -15.27
C ASN A 33 14.41 0.61 -15.22
N ALA A 34 14.01 1.04 -14.02
CA ALA A 34 13.49 2.37 -13.75
C ALA A 34 12.16 2.77 -14.46
N GLN A 35 11.49 1.86 -15.18
CA GLN A 35 10.20 2.14 -15.84
C GLN A 35 8.98 2.17 -14.90
N GLY A 36 9.17 2.03 -13.58
CA GLY A 36 8.08 2.12 -12.60
C GLY A 36 7.48 0.79 -12.13
N LYS A 37 8.00 -0.36 -12.58
CA LYS A 37 7.54 -1.69 -12.12
C LYS A 37 7.45 -1.80 -10.58
N SER A 38 8.51 -1.40 -9.88
CA SER A 38 8.54 -1.40 -8.42
C SER A 38 7.66 -0.31 -7.79
N ASN A 39 7.38 0.78 -8.52
CA ASN A 39 6.47 1.83 -8.08
C ASN A 39 5.01 1.35 -8.13
N LEU A 40 4.65 0.51 -9.11
CA LEU A 40 3.33 -0.13 -9.14
C LEU A 40 3.13 -1.06 -7.94
N LEU A 41 4.13 -1.89 -7.61
CA LEU A 41 4.10 -2.74 -6.42
C LEU A 41 4.06 -1.91 -5.12
N GLU A 42 4.75 -0.76 -5.10
CA GLU A 42 4.68 0.20 -4.00
C GLU A 42 3.27 0.77 -3.81
N ALA A 43 2.57 1.11 -4.89
CA ALA A 43 1.18 1.57 -4.80
C ALA A 43 0.25 0.50 -4.20
N ILE A 44 0.42 -0.77 -4.58
CA ILE A 44 -0.32 -1.89 -3.99
C ILE A 44 0.02 -2.05 -2.49
N SER A 45 1.29 -1.90 -2.12
CA SER A 45 1.72 -1.89 -0.72
C SER A 45 1.04 -0.78 0.10
N PHE A 46 0.85 0.42 -0.45
CA PHE A 46 0.10 1.48 0.23
C PHE A 46 -1.34 1.08 0.54
N LEU A 47 -1.99 0.32 -0.32
CA LEU A 47 -3.36 -0.14 -0.09
C LEU A 47 -3.44 -1.17 1.06
N ALA A 48 -2.40 -1.97 1.26
CA ALA A 48 -2.34 -2.97 2.34
C ALA A 48 -1.90 -2.38 3.69
N PHE A 49 -0.84 -1.57 3.68
CA PHE A 49 -0.16 -1.12 4.90
C PHE A 49 -0.41 0.35 5.24
N GLY A 50 -0.95 1.12 4.29
CA GLY A 50 -1.16 2.57 4.43
C GLY A 50 0.13 3.40 4.29
N SER A 51 1.28 2.79 4.04
CA SER A 51 2.58 3.46 3.90
C SER A 51 3.47 2.76 2.86
N SER A 52 4.53 3.45 2.45
CA SER A 52 5.57 2.89 1.59
C SER A 52 6.52 1.99 2.39
N TYR A 53 7.04 0.95 1.73
CA TYR A 53 8.18 0.19 2.23
C TYR A 53 9.54 0.79 1.80
N ARG A 54 9.56 1.76 0.87
CA ARG A 54 10.77 2.35 0.27
C ARG A 54 10.98 3.81 0.64
N ALA A 55 9.90 4.57 0.76
CA ALA A 55 9.94 6.00 1.09
C ALA A 55 9.87 6.22 2.60
N SER A 56 10.69 7.15 3.08
CA SER A 56 10.68 7.54 4.49
C SER A 56 9.53 8.49 4.81
N LYS A 57 9.13 9.31 3.83
CA LYS A 57 8.03 10.26 3.94
C LYS A 57 6.98 9.99 2.86
N GLU A 58 5.72 10.12 3.23
CA GLU A 58 4.61 9.85 2.32
C GLU A 58 4.55 10.82 1.12
N ASN A 59 5.08 12.03 1.25
CA ASN A 59 5.10 12.99 0.15
C ASN A 59 6.17 12.68 -0.93
N GLU A 60 7.14 11.82 -0.65
CA GLU A 60 8.19 11.41 -1.61
C GLU A 60 7.65 10.51 -2.73
N VAL A 61 6.43 9.98 -2.56
CA VAL A 61 5.78 9.16 -3.59
C VAL A 61 4.83 9.98 -4.47
N ILE A 62 4.64 11.27 -4.17
CA ILE A 62 3.89 12.18 -5.04
C ILE A 62 4.77 12.54 -6.22
N GLY A 63 4.20 12.51 -7.44
CA GLY A 63 4.90 12.86 -8.66
C GLY A 63 5.51 14.25 -8.58
N TRP A 64 6.66 14.45 -9.23
CA TRP A 64 7.52 15.62 -9.04
C TRP A 64 6.75 16.95 -9.14
N ASN A 65 5.93 17.08 -10.17
CA ASN A 65 5.17 18.30 -10.47
C ASN A 65 3.77 18.35 -9.83
N GLY A 66 3.36 17.29 -9.12
CA GLY A 66 2.04 17.20 -8.50
C GLY A 66 2.02 17.73 -7.06
N ASN A 67 0.85 18.17 -6.59
CA ASN A 67 0.62 18.49 -5.17
C ASN A 67 -0.09 17.36 -4.41
N GLU A 68 -0.73 16.46 -5.15
CA GLU A 68 -1.43 15.30 -4.63
C GLU A 68 -1.16 14.08 -5.52
N ALA A 69 -1.28 12.89 -4.94
CA ALA A 69 -1.25 11.60 -5.64
C ALA A 69 -2.45 10.76 -5.22
N GLY A 70 -2.99 9.99 -6.15
CA GLY A 70 -4.14 9.11 -5.94
C GLY A 70 -3.81 7.67 -6.26
N ILE A 71 -4.26 6.76 -5.40
CA ILE A 71 -4.29 5.32 -5.63
C ILE A 71 -5.74 4.88 -5.43
N TYR A 72 -6.32 4.26 -6.44
CA TYR A 72 -7.67 3.69 -6.38
C TYR A 72 -7.63 2.23 -6.78
N THR A 73 -8.42 1.40 -6.12
CA THR A 73 -8.58 -0.01 -6.50
C THR A 73 -10.00 -0.49 -6.29
N GLU A 74 -10.43 -1.37 -7.20
CA GLU A 74 -11.57 -2.25 -7.00
C GLU A 74 -11.05 -3.64 -6.62
N LEU A 75 -11.52 -4.15 -5.47
CA LEU A 75 -11.13 -5.42 -4.90
C LEU A 75 -12.30 -6.38 -4.92
N HIS A 76 -12.05 -7.61 -5.35
CA HIS A 76 -13.02 -8.70 -5.26
C HIS A 76 -12.60 -9.67 -4.16
N THR A 77 -13.46 -9.86 -3.17
CA THR A 77 -13.30 -10.86 -2.11
C THR A 77 -14.17 -12.08 -2.41
N SER A 78 -14.13 -13.11 -1.57
CA SER A 78 -15.01 -14.27 -1.71
C SER A 78 -16.49 -13.93 -1.47
N THR A 79 -16.78 -12.80 -0.81
CA THR A 79 -18.13 -12.46 -0.34
C THR A 79 -18.65 -11.13 -0.88
N SER A 80 -17.77 -10.24 -1.35
CA SER A 80 -18.16 -8.90 -1.81
C SER A 80 -17.08 -8.22 -2.64
N THR A 81 -17.51 -7.22 -3.40
CA THR A 81 -16.64 -6.22 -4.01
C THR A 81 -16.43 -5.07 -3.02
N ARG A 82 -15.22 -4.49 -3.01
CA ARG A 82 -14.85 -3.35 -2.17
C ARG A 82 -14.09 -2.34 -3.01
N GLU A 83 -14.31 -1.06 -2.76
CA GLU A 83 -13.55 0.01 -3.39
C GLU A 83 -12.67 0.69 -2.36
N LEU A 84 -11.39 0.86 -2.65
CA LEU A 84 -10.46 1.59 -1.78
C LEU A 84 -9.85 2.75 -2.56
N ALA A 85 -9.73 3.89 -1.90
CA ALA A 85 -8.97 5.01 -2.42
C ALA A 85 -8.05 5.59 -1.34
N LEU A 86 -6.85 5.97 -1.74
CA LEU A 86 -5.87 6.66 -0.92
C LEU A 86 -5.37 7.88 -1.69
N ILE A 87 -5.52 9.05 -1.08
CA ILE A 87 -5.12 10.34 -1.65
C ILE A 87 -4.05 10.95 -0.75
N LEU A 88 -2.83 11.07 -1.27
CA LEU A 88 -1.68 11.67 -0.60
C LEU A 88 -1.57 13.15 -0.99
N ARG A 89 -1.12 13.99 -0.05
CA ARG A 89 -0.92 15.44 -0.29
C ARG A 89 0.45 15.86 0.23
N LYS A 90 1.09 16.83 -0.44
CA LYS A 90 2.41 17.34 -0.01
C LYS A 90 2.35 18.04 1.35
N THR A 91 1.27 18.78 1.61
CA THR A 91 1.15 19.72 2.75
C THR A 91 -0.03 19.44 3.67
N ALA A 92 -0.79 18.37 3.43
CA ALA A 92 -1.99 18.04 4.18
C ALA A 92 -2.06 16.55 4.50
N ALA A 93 -2.89 16.19 5.48
CA ALA A 93 -3.11 14.79 5.82
C ALA A 93 -3.69 14.02 4.62
N LYS A 94 -3.24 12.78 4.45
CA LYS A 94 -3.81 11.87 3.45
C LYS A 94 -5.28 11.59 3.73
N THR A 95 -6.05 11.39 2.67
CA THR A 95 -7.44 10.93 2.74
C THR A 95 -7.50 9.47 2.35
N ILE A 96 -8.24 8.69 3.12
CA ILE A 96 -8.52 7.28 2.84
C ILE A 96 -10.03 7.08 2.72
N LYS A 97 -10.43 6.31 1.71
CA LYS A 97 -11.82 5.94 1.44
C LYS A 97 -11.98 4.44 1.38
N VAL A 98 -13.11 3.97 1.90
CA VAL A 98 -13.57 2.60 1.80
C VAL A 98 -15.01 2.67 1.29
N ASP A 99 -15.29 2.00 0.17
CA ASP A 99 -16.58 1.99 -0.52
C ASP A 99 -17.12 3.41 -0.75
N ASN A 100 -16.25 4.27 -1.30
CA ASN A 100 -16.48 5.70 -1.56
C ASN A 100 -16.75 6.59 -0.34
N VAL A 101 -16.70 6.05 0.89
CA VAL A 101 -16.88 6.80 2.13
C VAL A 101 -15.52 7.15 2.75
N ASN A 102 -15.35 8.44 3.09
CA ASN A 102 -14.17 8.90 3.83
C ASN A 102 -14.11 8.24 5.21
N VAL A 103 -12.99 7.59 5.54
CA VAL A 103 -12.76 6.99 6.85
C VAL A 103 -11.68 7.78 7.61
N LYS A 104 -11.93 8.07 8.89
CA LYS A 104 -10.99 8.86 9.71
C LYS A 104 -9.82 8.05 10.26
N ARG A 105 -9.98 6.73 10.40
CA ARG A 105 -9.01 5.86 11.09
C ARG A 105 -8.36 4.92 10.08
N MET A 106 -7.03 4.92 10.04
CA MET A 106 -6.24 4.01 9.22
C MET A 106 -6.53 2.54 9.54
N SER A 107 -6.85 2.21 10.80
CA SER A 107 -7.23 0.86 11.20
C SER A 107 -8.51 0.33 10.55
N LYS A 108 -9.36 1.18 9.95
CA LYS A 108 -10.52 0.74 9.14
C LYS A 108 -10.16 0.50 7.67
N PHE A 109 -9.02 1.03 7.22
CA PHE A 109 -8.53 0.91 5.86
C PHE A 109 -7.56 -0.27 5.71
N ILE A 110 -6.63 -0.39 6.64
CA ILE A 110 -5.72 -1.54 6.74
C ILE A 110 -6.51 -2.84 6.93
N GLY A 111 -6.04 -3.91 6.27
CA GLY A 111 -6.64 -5.26 6.34
C GLY A 111 -7.67 -5.54 5.25
N ASN A 112 -8.14 -4.51 4.51
CA ASN A 112 -8.98 -4.72 3.33
C ASN A 112 -8.18 -5.35 2.18
N VAL A 113 -6.91 -4.95 2.00
CA VAL A 113 -5.95 -5.63 1.13
C VAL A 113 -5.02 -6.48 1.99
N LYS A 114 -4.99 -7.78 1.69
CA LYS A 114 -4.04 -8.73 2.27
C LYS A 114 -2.99 -9.09 1.23
N MET A 115 -1.73 -8.77 1.50
CA MET A 115 -0.61 -9.07 0.62
C MET A 115 0.63 -9.47 1.39
N VAL A 116 1.49 -10.19 0.67
CA VAL A 116 2.88 -10.45 1.05
C VAL A 116 3.74 -9.89 -0.08
N LEU A 117 4.66 -9.01 0.27
CA LEU A 117 5.66 -8.50 -0.67
C LEU A 117 6.93 -9.32 -0.50
N PHE A 118 7.41 -9.90 -1.60
CA PHE A 118 8.72 -10.53 -1.65
C PHE A 118 9.68 -9.60 -2.38
N SER A 119 10.86 -9.41 -1.81
CA SER A 119 11.88 -8.50 -2.32
C SER A 119 13.29 -9.07 -2.15
N ALA A 120 14.26 -8.52 -2.89
CA ALA A 120 15.67 -8.87 -2.69
C ALA A 120 16.18 -8.49 -1.29
N GLU A 121 15.54 -7.52 -0.63
CA GLU A 121 15.89 -7.07 0.72
C GLU A 121 15.50 -8.11 1.79
N ASP A 122 14.63 -9.07 1.47
CA ASP A 122 14.14 -10.09 2.41
C ASP A 122 15.27 -11.02 2.89
N LEU A 123 16.44 -11.02 2.25
CA LEU A 123 17.64 -11.68 2.76
C LEU A 123 18.01 -11.20 4.17
N GLN A 124 17.66 -9.96 4.52
CA GLN A 124 17.87 -9.38 5.85
C GLN A 124 17.02 -10.04 6.92
N LEU A 125 15.92 -10.73 6.57
CA LEU A 125 15.16 -11.51 7.56
C LEU A 125 16.00 -12.65 8.13
N VAL A 126 16.89 -13.23 7.31
CA VAL A 126 17.77 -14.34 7.68
C VAL A 126 19.04 -13.83 8.35
N LYS A 127 19.73 -12.87 7.72
CA LYS A 127 21.08 -12.44 8.14
C LYS A 127 21.10 -11.17 8.98
N GLY A 128 20.01 -10.42 8.98
CA GLY A 128 19.92 -9.11 9.61
C GLY A 128 19.58 -9.17 11.09
N ALA A 129 19.49 -7.98 11.66
CA ALA A 129 19.19 -7.78 13.07
C ALA A 129 17.79 -8.30 13.45
N PRO A 130 17.53 -8.59 14.73
CA PRO A 130 16.20 -8.96 15.21
C PRO A 130 15.10 -7.94 14.89
N SER A 131 15.46 -6.67 14.67
CA SER A 131 14.52 -5.62 14.24
C SER A 131 13.82 -5.97 12.93
N GLU A 132 14.55 -6.52 11.95
CA GLU A 132 14.00 -6.85 10.63
C GLU A 132 12.87 -7.88 10.73
N ARG A 133 13.09 -8.93 11.53
CA ARG A 133 12.09 -9.97 11.78
C ARG A 133 10.87 -9.43 12.54
N ARG A 134 11.07 -8.52 13.51
CA ARG A 134 9.95 -7.87 14.21
C ARG A 134 9.14 -7.00 13.27
N THR A 135 9.79 -6.12 12.50
CA THR A 135 9.10 -5.27 11.52
C THR A 135 8.34 -6.09 10.49
N PHE A 136 8.89 -7.20 10.02
CA PHE A 136 8.19 -8.12 9.13
C PHE A 136 6.95 -8.76 9.79
N ALA A 137 7.10 -9.29 11.02
CA ALA A 137 5.99 -9.88 11.77
C ALA A 137 4.88 -8.84 12.05
N ASP A 138 5.25 -7.64 12.47
CA ASP A 138 4.31 -6.55 12.73
C ASP A 138 3.52 -6.20 11.46
N LYS A 139 4.19 -6.10 10.30
CA LYS A 139 3.51 -5.86 9.01
C LYS A 139 2.47 -6.94 8.69
N LEU A 140 2.78 -8.21 8.94
CA LEU A 140 1.82 -9.30 8.73
C LEU A 140 0.65 -9.21 9.71
N LEU A 141 0.93 -9.02 11.00
CA LEU A 141 -0.07 -8.95 12.06
C LEU A 141 -1.04 -7.77 11.88
N VAL A 142 -0.53 -6.62 11.46
CA VAL A 142 -1.34 -5.43 11.16
C VAL A 142 -2.44 -5.71 10.12
N GLN A 143 -2.22 -6.63 9.18
CA GLN A 143 -3.21 -6.98 8.14
C GLN A 143 -4.27 -8.00 8.59
N VAL A 144 -3.96 -8.85 9.57
CA VAL A 144 -4.80 -10.00 9.93
C VAL A 144 -5.46 -9.86 11.29
N GLU A 145 -4.82 -9.20 12.25
CA GLU A 145 -5.29 -9.09 13.62
C GLU A 145 -5.89 -7.70 13.89
N SER A 146 -7.21 -7.68 14.09
CA SER A 146 -7.93 -6.44 14.34
C SER A 146 -7.41 -5.75 15.60
N GLY A 147 -7.18 -4.43 15.51
CA GLY A 147 -6.67 -3.64 16.62
C GLY A 147 -5.16 -3.76 16.88
N TYR A 148 -4.45 -4.70 16.24
CA TYR A 148 -2.99 -4.81 16.37
C TYR A 148 -2.28 -3.52 15.94
N TYR A 149 -2.71 -2.92 14.83
CA TYR A 149 -2.20 -1.61 14.37
C TYR A 149 -2.27 -0.53 15.48
N HIS A 150 -3.40 -0.45 16.19
CA HIS A 150 -3.56 0.52 17.26
C HIS A 150 -2.63 0.20 18.45
N LYS A 151 -2.53 -1.07 18.84
CA LYS A 151 -1.62 -1.51 19.92
C LYS A 151 -0.17 -1.17 19.58
N LEU A 152 0.27 -1.41 18.34
CA LEU A 152 1.61 -1.09 17.87
C LEU A 152 1.89 0.42 17.91
N GLN A 153 0.93 1.24 17.48
CA GLN A 153 1.06 2.71 17.55
C GLN A 153 1.19 3.22 18.98
N VAL A 154 0.41 2.68 19.91
CA VAL A 154 0.50 3.05 21.34
C VAL A 154 1.85 2.62 21.92
N TYR A 155 2.29 1.40 21.64
CA TYR A 155 3.57 0.87 22.09
C TYR A 155 4.75 1.74 21.62
N ASN A 156 4.80 2.09 20.34
CA ASN A 156 5.86 2.92 19.76
C ASN A 156 5.88 4.37 20.24
N LYS A 157 4.83 4.83 20.95
CA LYS A 157 4.80 6.18 21.55
C LYS A 157 5.39 6.20 22.97
N ILE A 158 5.41 5.05 23.64
CA ILE A 158 5.86 4.91 25.03
C ILE A 158 7.38 4.70 25.10
N ILE A 159 7.94 4.05 24.07
CA ILE A 159 9.38 3.85 23.88
C ILE A 159 9.96 5.08 23.18
#